data_AF-A0A8C4RK64-F1
#
_entry.id   AF-A0A8C4RK64-F1
#
_cell.length_a   1.000
_cell.length_b   1.000
_cell.length_c   1.000
_cell.angle_alpha   90.00
_cell.angle_beta   90.00
_cell.angle_gamma   90.00
#
_symmetry.space_group_name_H-M   'P 1'
#
loop_
_entity.id
_entity.type
_entity.pdbx_description
1 polymer ?
#
loop_
_entity_poly.entity_id
_entity_poly.type
_entity_poly.pdbx_seq_one_letter_code
_entity_poly.pdbx_strand_id
1 'polypeptide(L)'
;MLFFNTDNINKLLLINKAGKELIVCGSLFRGLCTLLNLDDIDTEKYYKNTEGEKTFVVSCEEKVSVVGVVSTIHADNRNLSVFFVGKGYGSQDTAKLVSTRLLMKVDSRDIFESYADASTLQANSFLPKYKHSFTFSFQNDIFAYFLFSRTNGRNDNSNYTFVSRLCQSDKHYYSYMELQLNCSLADKTQTLNTPRSAYVTEAGEHLAKILMQKEEVAPQDQLLFVLFSSDDTVVQNPSSALCIYPLKAINERLESIQSSCYSDGGIKDEKQAAFTPYLFDQSGEAICLKPRKNIMKQYRCGDDFLPTPVGTTPEFALSSKAVISYSESLTAVAVAVENGHSVAFLGNEQGSIYKVHLAAEGRQYEKLNVGKTRVNKQLLFDKSQDNLYVTMEKKITRIPVQNCERWTDCQSCIKQQDPYCGWCVLEGKCTRRAACPLAAENNHWLWSPDQKCIEINSFEPKIINANILVCEPPSAQDIPSTPQEKGKTVSPIRSITGIVQHTVL
;
A
#
# COMPACT_ATOMS: atom_id res chain seq x y z
N MET A 1 16.55 44.39 -10.81
CA MET A 1 15.66 43.23 -10.54
C MET A 1 16.44 42.26 -9.67
N LEU A 2 16.00 42.05 -8.43
CA LEU A 2 16.52 40.96 -7.60
C LEU A 2 15.96 39.65 -8.18
N PHE A 3 16.80 38.85 -8.82
CA PHE A 3 16.43 37.49 -9.19
C PHE A 3 16.45 36.66 -7.89
N PHE A 4 15.27 36.47 -7.29
CA PHE A 4 15.13 35.53 -6.19
C PHE A 4 15.21 34.11 -6.77
N ASN A 5 16.37 33.47 -6.62
CA ASN A 5 16.51 32.05 -6.94
C ASN A 5 15.70 31.26 -5.91
N THR A 6 14.63 30.62 -6.37
CA THR A 6 13.70 29.87 -5.51
C THR A 6 13.64 28.44 -6.00
N ASP A 7 13.80 27.48 -5.09
CA ASP A 7 13.79 26.06 -5.43
C ASP A 7 12.41 25.61 -5.95
N ASN A 8 12.42 24.78 -6.99
CA ASN A 8 11.23 24.13 -7.52
C ASN A 8 11.09 22.71 -6.99
N ILE A 9 10.32 22.54 -5.93
CA ILE A 9 10.14 21.26 -5.25
C ILE A 9 9.16 20.41 -6.07
N ASN A 10 9.55 19.20 -6.44
CA ASN A 10 8.61 18.25 -7.05
C ASN A 10 7.53 17.84 -6.02
N LYS A 11 6.29 18.21 -6.29
CA LYS A 11 5.12 17.96 -5.43
C LYS A 11 4.35 16.72 -5.86
N LEU A 12 4.39 16.39 -7.14
CA LEU A 12 3.68 15.26 -7.72
C LEU A 12 4.45 14.71 -8.92
N LEU A 13 4.56 13.39 -9.00
CA LEU A 13 5.19 12.67 -10.09
C LEU A 13 4.35 11.44 -10.43
N LEU A 14 3.73 11.41 -11.61
CA LEU A 14 2.81 10.34 -12.02
C LEU A 14 3.09 9.88 -13.46
N ILE A 15 2.91 8.59 -13.71
CA ILE A 15 3.06 8.01 -15.06
C ILE A 15 1.67 7.87 -15.71
N ASN A 16 1.46 8.55 -16.83
CA ASN A 16 0.34 8.30 -17.72
C ASN A 16 0.75 7.24 -18.76
N LYS A 17 0.44 5.97 -18.47
CA LYS A 17 0.79 4.85 -19.36
C LYS A 17 0.10 4.92 -20.72
N ALA A 18 -1.15 5.41 -20.76
CA ALA A 18 -1.93 5.48 -22.00
C ALA A 18 -1.33 6.49 -23.00
N GLY A 19 -0.87 7.64 -22.50
CA GLY A 19 -0.22 8.68 -23.32
C GLY A 19 1.30 8.54 -23.47
N LYS A 20 1.92 7.53 -22.84
CA LYS A 20 3.39 7.45 -22.67
C LYS A 20 3.98 8.77 -22.19
N GLU A 21 3.44 9.25 -21.08
CA GLU A 21 3.70 10.58 -20.53
C GLU A 21 4.09 10.51 -19.06
N LEU A 22 4.95 11.43 -18.67
CA LEU A 22 5.29 11.70 -17.28
C LEU A 22 4.68 13.04 -16.86
N ILE A 23 3.85 13.03 -15.82
CA ILE A 23 3.24 14.22 -15.24
C ILE A 23 4.14 14.69 -14.10
N VAL A 24 4.64 15.91 -14.19
CA VAL A 24 5.54 16.51 -13.20
C VAL A 24 4.94 17.81 -12.71
N CYS A 25 4.62 17.91 -11.42
CA CYS A 25 4.12 19.16 -10.83
C CYS A 25 5.12 19.71 -9.82
N GLY A 26 5.47 20.99 -9.98
CA GLY A 26 6.42 21.70 -9.12
C GLY A 26 5.73 22.61 -8.11
N SER A 27 6.48 23.15 -7.14
CA SER A 27 5.99 24.16 -6.20
C SER A 27 5.96 25.58 -6.80
N LEU A 28 6.77 25.85 -7.83
CA LEU A 28 6.81 27.18 -8.45
C LEU A 28 5.54 27.52 -9.22
N PHE A 29 5.35 28.82 -9.46
CA PHE A 29 4.28 29.36 -10.30
C PHE A 29 2.88 28.93 -9.89
N ARG A 30 2.58 28.88 -8.57
CA ARG A 30 1.26 28.44 -8.09
C ARG A 30 0.95 26.97 -8.38
N GLY A 31 1.99 26.13 -8.40
CA GLY A 31 1.82 24.69 -8.49
C GLY A 31 1.44 24.20 -9.87
N LEU A 32 2.15 24.70 -10.90
CA LEU A 32 1.96 24.26 -12.28
C LEU A 32 2.53 22.85 -12.50
N CYS A 33 1.93 22.16 -13.47
CA CYS A 33 2.39 20.88 -13.96
C CYS A 33 2.92 21.00 -15.40
N THR A 34 3.75 20.03 -15.75
CA THR A 34 4.32 19.81 -17.08
C THR A 34 4.06 18.36 -17.49
N LEU A 35 3.78 18.13 -18.77
CA LEU A 35 3.82 16.79 -19.39
C LEU A 35 5.14 16.62 -20.11
N LEU A 36 5.86 15.55 -19.77
CA LEU A 36 7.09 15.13 -20.43
C LEU A 36 6.85 13.82 -21.19
N ASN A 37 7.67 13.56 -22.21
CA ASN A 37 7.68 12.26 -22.87
C ASN A 37 8.32 11.21 -21.95
N LEU A 38 7.71 10.03 -21.85
CA LEU A 38 8.22 8.96 -20.98
C LEU A 38 9.43 8.24 -21.57
N ASP A 39 9.55 8.18 -22.90
CA ASP A 39 10.68 7.57 -23.60
C ASP A 39 11.91 8.49 -23.58
N ASP A 40 11.70 9.81 -23.48
CA ASP A 40 12.74 10.85 -23.34
C ASP A 40 12.24 12.00 -22.46
N ILE A 41 12.67 12.01 -21.19
CA ILE A 41 12.19 12.98 -20.20
C ILE A 41 12.66 14.42 -20.45
N ASP A 42 13.65 14.63 -21.31
CA ASP A 42 14.10 15.97 -21.69
C ASP A 42 13.14 16.61 -22.73
N THR A 43 12.29 15.80 -23.36
CA THR A 43 11.28 16.28 -24.31
C THR A 43 10.00 16.71 -23.57
N GLU A 44 9.80 18.02 -23.47
CA GLU A 44 8.56 18.61 -22.98
C GLU A 44 7.43 18.48 -24.02
N LYS A 45 6.33 17.83 -23.63
CA LYS A 45 5.12 17.70 -24.45
C LYS A 45 4.16 18.87 -24.25
N TYR A 46 4.02 19.34 -23.01
CA TYR A 46 3.12 20.45 -22.69
C TYR A 46 3.53 21.16 -21.40
N TYR A 47 3.67 22.48 -21.50
CA TYR A 47 3.76 23.41 -20.38
C TYR A 47 3.04 24.71 -20.75
N LYS A 48 2.29 25.27 -19.80
CA LYS A 48 1.59 26.53 -20.02
C LYS A 48 1.43 27.29 -18.71
N ASN A 49 1.97 28.51 -18.67
CA ASN A 49 1.95 29.38 -17.50
C ASN A 49 1.04 30.62 -17.66
N THR A 50 0.36 30.75 -18.81
CA THR A 50 -0.47 31.92 -19.15
C THR A 50 -1.96 31.75 -18.84
N GLU A 51 -2.43 30.55 -18.51
CA GLU A 51 -3.87 30.23 -18.27
C GLU A 51 -4.37 30.58 -16.86
N GLY A 52 -3.49 31.12 -16.01
CA GLY A 52 -3.84 31.57 -14.67
C GLY A 52 -4.36 30.44 -13.77
N GLU A 53 -5.36 30.76 -12.94
CA GLU A 53 -5.84 29.87 -11.86
C GLU A 53 -6.43 28.54 -12.32
N LYS A 54 -6.82 28.44 -13.60
CA LYS A 54 -7.42 27.22 -14.15
C LYS A 54 -6.44 26.04 -14.19
N THR A 55 -5.15 26.31 -14.37
CA THR A 55 -4.10 25.29 -14.50
C THR A 55 -3.27 25.09 -13.24
N PHE A 56 -3.59 25.78 -12.13
CA PHE A 56 -2.94 25.54 -10.83
C PHE A 56 -3.47 24.23 -10.25
N VAL A 57 -2.57 23.25 -10.06
CA VAL A 57 -2.92 21.87 -9.67
C VAL A 57 -2.48 21.56 -8.25
N VAL A 58 -1.25 21.93 -7.89
CA VAL A 58 -0.63 21.58 -6.61
C VAL A 58 -0.38 22.81 -5.72
N SER A 59 0.02 22.59 -4.48
CA SER A 59 0.35 23.69 -3.56
C SER A 59 1.77 24.21 -3.78
N CYS A 60 1.97 25.53 -3.59
CA CYS A 60 3.31 26.12 -3.51
C CYS A 60 4.04 25.75 -2.24
N GLU A 61 3.30 25.44 -1.17
CA GLU A 61 3.88 25.26 0.15
C GLU A 61 4.50 23.88 0.26
N GLU A 62 5.76 23.82 0.66
CA GLU A 62 6.51 22.56 0.80
C GLU A 62 5.81 21.56 1.72
N LYS A 63 5.27 22.05 2.84
CA LYS A 63 4.62 21.23 3.89
C LYS A 63 3.25 20.66 3.49
N VAL A 64 2.61 21.23 2.46
CA VAL A 64 1.28 20.77 2.02
C VAL A 64 1.44 19.50 1.20
N SER A 65 0.87 18.40 1.68
CA SER A 65 0.93 17.13 0.97
C SER A 65 0.03 17.12 -0.26
N VAL A 66 0.49 16.42 -1.29
CA VAL A 66 -0.19 16.25 -2.58
C VAL A 66 -0.07 14.79 -2.99
N VAL A 67 -1.17 14.20 -3.43
CA VAL A 67 -1.21 12.85 -3.98
C VAL A 67 -2.06 12.87 -5.25
N GLY A 68 -1.88 11.88 -6.11
CA GLY A 68 -2.74 11.74 -7.26
C GLY A 68 -2.70 10.36 -7.89
N VAL A 69 -3.71 10.08 -8.70
CA VAL A 69 -3.86 8.82 -9.42
C VAL A 69 -4.35 9.12 -10.84
N VAL A 70 -3.70 8.49 -11.83
CA VAL A 70 -4.09 8.57 -13.24
C VAL A 70 -5.14 7.51 -13.54
N SER A 71 -6.16 7.89 -14.30
CA SER A 71 -7.23 7.01 -14.75
C SER A 71 -7.60 7.32 -16.20
N THR A 72 -8.25 6.35 -16.85
CA THR A 72 -8.90 6.55 -18.15
C THR A 72 -10.39 6.41 -17.96
N ILE A 73 -11.14 7.49 -18.23
CA ILE A 73 -12.60 7.52 -18.11
C ILE A 73 -13.24 7.40 -19.48
N HIS A 74 -14.34 6.67 -19.56
CA HIS A 74 -15.16 6.59 -20.76
C HIS A 74 -16.26 7.64 -20.69
N ALA A 75 -16.19 8.66 -21.55
CA ALA A 75 -17.16 9.74 -21.63
C ALA A 75 -17.39 10.14 -23.09
N ASP A 76 -18.64 10.43 -23.46
CA ASP A 76 -19.03 10.89 -24.80
C ASP A 76 -18.47 10.04 -25.96
N ASN A 77 -18.53 8.71 -25.80
CA ASN A 77 -17.98 7.71 -26.73
C ASN A 77 -16.46 7.83 -26.98
N ARG A 78 -15.72 8.40 -26.02
CA ARG A 78 -14.27 8.55 -26.08
C ARG A 78 -13.62 8.14 -24.77
N ASN A 79 -12.35 7.75 -24.85
CA ASN A 79 -11.52 7.46 -23.69
C ASN A 79 -10.74 8.73 -23.36
N LEU A 80 -10.96 9.29 -22.18
CA LEU A 80 -10.28 10.49 -21.71
C LEU A 80 -9.25 10.09 -20.65
N SER A 81 -7.99 10.46 -20.87
CA SER A 81 -6.97 10.37 -19.83
C SER A 81 -7.12 11.55 -18.87
N VAL A 82 -7.33 11.22 -17.59
CA VAL A 82 -7.49 12.20 -16.51
C VAL A 82 -6.61 11.78 -15.34
N PHE A 83 -6.39 12.71 -14.42
CA PHE A 83 -5.82 12.38 -13.13
C PHE A 83 -6.57 13.08 -12.02
N PHE A 84 -6.78 12.35 -10.93
CA PHE A 84 -7.40 12.85 -9.73
C PHE A 84 -6.29 13.31 -8.79
N VAL A 85 -6.41 14.53 -8.26
CA VAL A 85 -5.42 15.14 -7.39
C VAL A 85 -6.07 15.48 -6.06
N GLY A 86 -5.48 15.01 -4.98
CA GLY A 86 -5.81 15.37 -3.60
C GLY A 86 -4.68 16.21 -3.00
N LYS A 87 -5.01 17.38 -2.44
CA LYS A 87 -4.02 18.24 -1.78
C LYS A 87 -4.58 18.84 -0.48
N GLY A 88 -3.68 19.06 0.47
CA GLY A 88 -4.01 19.84 1.67
C GLY A 88 -4.31 21.31 1.37
N TYR A 89 -4.65 22.06 2.42
CA TYR A 89 -4.90 23.49 2.33
C TYR A 89 -3.60 24.27 2.63
N GLY A 90 -3.08 24.98 1.62
CA GLY A 90 -2.08 26.04 1.79
C GLY A 90 -2.75 27.41 1.97
N SER A 91 -2.07 28.32 2.66
CA SER A 91 -2.52 29.70 2.88
C SER A 91 -2.74 30.50 1.60
N GLN A 92 -2.03 30.15 0.52
CA GLN A 92 -2.10 30.81 -0.79
C GLN A 92 -2.87 29.98 -1.84
N ASP A 93 -3.45 28.85 -1.42
CA ASP A 93 -4.06 27.90 -2.34
C ASP A 93 -5.56 28.15 -2.51
N THR A 94 -6.10 27.69 -3.65
CA THR A 94 -7.56 27.51 -3.78
C THR A 94 -8.08 26.50 -2.76
N ALA A 95 -9.34 26.66 -2.34
CA ALA A 95 -10.04 25.76 -1.40
C ALA A 95 -10.37 24.37 -2.00
N LYS A 96 -9.86 24.04 -3.19
CA LYS A 96 -10.02 22.73 -3.85
C LYS A 96 -9.15 21.68 -3.14
N LEU A 97 -9.82 20.70 -2.54
CA LEU A 97 -9.18 19.59 -1.84
C LEU A 97 -8.90 18.42 -2.77
N VAL A 98 -9.91 18.02 -3.53
CA VAL A 98 -9.81 16.94 -4.51
C VAL A 98 -10.35 17.45 -5.85
N SER A 99 -9.64 17.24 -6.95
CA SER A 99 -10.09 17.67 -8.28
C SER A 99 -9.68 16.69 -9.38
N THR A 100 -10.51 16.58 -10.42
CA THR A 100 -10.20 15.82 -11.63
C THR A 100 -9.65 16.76 -12.69
N ARG A 101 -8.48 16.45 -13.22
CA ARG A 101 -7.75 17.27 -14.18
C ARG A 101 -7.53 16.52 -15.49
N LEU A 102 -7.61 17.25 -16.60
CA LEU A 102 -7.43 16.71 -17.94
C LEU A 102 -5.95 16.48 -18.27
N LEU A 103 -5.65 15.37 -18.96
CA LEU A 103 -4.32 15.10 -19.56
C LEU A 103 -4.32 15.30 -21.08
N MET A 104 -5.45 15.74 -21.63
CA MET A 104 -5.65 15.99 -23.05
C MET A 104 -6.64 17.14 -23.23
N LYS A 105 -6.62 17.79 -24.39
CA LYS A 105 -7.61 18.83 -24.72
C LYS A 105 -8.99 18.20 -24.93
N VAL A 106 -10.02 18.79 -24.32
CA VAL A 106 -11.42 18.36 -24.46
C VAL A 106 -12.27 19.60 -24.65
N ASP A 107 -13.00 19.66 -25.77
CA ASP A 107 -13.80 20.80 -26.19
C ASP A 107 -13.02 22.13 -26.17
N SER A 108 -13.34 23.04 -25.24
CA SER A 108 -12.68 24.33 -25.04
C SER A 108 -11.69 24.35 -23.88
N ARG A 109 -11.49 23.22 -23.19
CA ARG A 109 -10.63 23.11 -22.01
C ARG A 109 -9.26 22.56 -22.38
N ASP A 110 -8.21 23.22 -21.88
CA ASP A 110 -6.82 22.83 -22.10
C ASP A 110 -6.35 21.74 -21.11
N ILE A 111 -5.15 21.22 -21.33
CA ILE A 111 -4.49 20.26 -20.45
C ILE A 111 -4.27 20.89 -19.06
N PHE A 112 -4.46 20.09 -18.00
CA PHE A 112 -4.45 20.45 -16.57
C PHE A 112 -5.63 21.29 -16.07
N GLU A 113 -6.54 21.73 -16.94
CA GLU A 113 -7.81 22.30 -16.50
C GLU A 113 -8.69 21.24 -15.81
N SER A 114 -9.64 21.72 -15.00
CA SER A 114 -10.66 20.85 -14.39
C SER A 114 -11.54 20.22 -15.47
N TYR A 115 -11.79 18.91 -15.36
CA TYR A 115 -12.61 18.15 -16.30
C TYR A 115 -14.01 18.76 -16.48
N ALA A 116 -14.64 19.18 -15.38
CA ALA A 116 -15.83 20.01 -15.37
C ALA A 116 -15.72 21.05 -14.24
N ASP A 117 -16.54 22.10 -14.27
CA ASP A 117 -16.49 23.12 -13.21
C ASP A 117 -16.89 22.55 -11.84
N ALA A 118 -17.79 21.55 -11.85
CA ALA A 118 -18.21 20.78 -10.68
C ALA A 118 -17.26 19.62 -10.32
N SER A 119 -16.19 19.35 -11.08
CA SER A 119 -15.30 18.20 -10.86
C SER A 119 -14.28 18.48 -9.75
N THR A 120 -14.74 18.98 -8.61
CA THR A 120 -13.92 19.33 -7.46
C THR A 120 -14.68 19.27 -6.15
N LEU A 121 -14.04 18.72 -5.13
CA LEU A 121 -14.44 18.88 -3.73
C LEU A 121 -13.78 20.12 -3.14
N GLN A 122 -14.55 20.96 -2.44
CA GLN A 122 -14.07 22.14 -1.74
C GLN A 122 -14.54 22.14 -0.29
N ALA A 123 -13.67 22.57 0.63
CA ALA A 123 -14.09 22.89 1.99
C ALA A 123 -14.52 24.37 2.07
N ASN A 124 -15.39 24.70 3.03
CA ASN A 124 -15.85 26.07 3.24
C ASN A 124 -14.65 27.02 3.50
N SER A 125 -14.54 28.07 2.68
CA SER A 125 -13.41 29.00 2.63
C SER A 125 -13.29 29.95 3.83
N PHE A 126 -14.33 30.13 4.65
CA PHE A 126 -14.35 31.21 5.65
C PHE A 126 -13.63 30.88 6.98
N LEU A 127 -13.33 29.62 7.26
CA LEU A 127 -12.38 29.16 8.28
C LEU A 127 -12.01 27.70 7.97
N PRO A 128 -10.76 27.37 7.60
CA PRO A 128 -10.34 25.98 7.39
C PRO A 128 -10.20 25.28 8.75
N LYS A 129 -11.34 24.97 9.37
CA LYS A 129 -11.40 24.16 10.59
C LYS A 129 -10.98 22.71 10.31
N TYR A 130 -11.05 22.30 9.04
CA TYR A 130 -10.58 21.02 8.54
C TYR A 130 -9.16 21.17 7.98
N LYS A 131 -8.18 20.53 8.62
CA LYS A 131 -6.79 20.49 8.17
C LYS A 131 -6.50 19.17 7.46
N HIS A 132 -6.68 19.13 6.15
CA HIS A 132 -6.42 17.91 5.37
C HIS A 132 -4.93 17.68 5.12
N SER A 133 -4.50 16.44 5.32
CA SER A 133 -3.17 15.95 4.95
C SER A 133 -3.31 14.63 4.20
N PHE A 134 -3.15 14.71 2.87
CA PHE A 134 -3.21 13.54 2.00
C PHE A 134 -1.92 12.71 2.10
N THR A 135 -2.07 11.39 2.16
CA THR A 135 -0.97 10.45 2.38
C THR A 135 -0.80 9.47 1.22
N PHE A 136 -1.89 8.98 0.65
CA PHE A 136 -1.85 8.00 -0.43
C PHE A 136 -3.08 8.11 -1.32
N SER A 137 -2.96 7.66 -2.57
CA SER A 137 -4.08 7.56 -3.51
C SER A 137 -3.88 6.36 -4.44
N PHE A 138 -4.97 5.71 -4.80
CA PHE A 138 -4.97 4.58 -5.71
C PHE A 138 -6.32 4.47 -6.43
N GLN A 139 -6.37 3.63 -7.46
CA GLN A 139 -7.61 3.27 -8.14
C GLN A 139 -7.86 1.78 -7.98
N ASN A 140 -9.13 1.40 -7.89
CA ASN A 140 -9.55 0.02 -7.92
C ASN A 140 -10.98 -0.04 -8.50
N ASP A 141 -11.20 -0.98 -9.42
CA ASP A 141 -12.46 -1.08 -10.17
C ASP A 141 -12.83 0.29 -10.81
N ILE A 142 -14.06 0.77 -10.61
CA ILE A 142 -14.56 2.05 -11.12
C ILE A 142 -14.29 3.24 -10.20
N PHE A 143 -13.51 3.05 -9.12
CA PHE A 143 -13.36 4.05 -8.07
C PHE A 143 -11.93 4.60 -7.98
N ALA A 144 -11.82 5.88 -7.60
CA ALA A 144 -10.59 6.51 -7.13
C ALA A 144 -10.67 6.66 -5.61
N TYR A 145 -9.56 6.39 -4.92
CA TYR A 145 -9.47 6.42 -3.47
C TYR A 145 -8.37 7.37 -3.01
N PHE A 146 -8.62 8.06 -1.90
CA PHE A 146 -7.65 8.90 -1.22
C PHE A 146 -7.59 8.57 0.26
N LEU A 147 -6.39 8.34 0.78
CA LEU A 147 -6.13 8.22 2.21
C LEU A 147 -5.58 9.54 2.73
N PHE A 148 -6.22 10.11 3.73
CA PHE A 148 -5.84 11.38 4.33
C PHE A 148 -6.19 11.43 5.81
N SER A 149 -5.55 12.33 6.54
CA SER A 149 -6.03 12.76 7.85
C SER A 149 -6.68 14.13 7.77
N ARG A 150 -7.67 14.38 8.64
CA ARG A 150 -8.21 15.72 8.88
C ARG A 150 -8.70 15.88 10.31
N THR A 151 -8.71 17.13 10.78
CA THR A 151 -9.44 17.53 11.99
C THR A 151 -10.95 17.49 11.75
N ASN A 152 -11.76 17.43 12.81
CA ASN A 152 -13.22 17.33 12.70
C ASN A 152 -13.95 18.68 12.53
N GLY A 153 -13.22 19.77 12.32
CA GLY A 153 -13.82 21.08 12.11
C GLY A 153 -14.45 21.71 13.37
N ARG A 154 -14.21 21.13 14.55
CA ARG A 154 -14.60 21.67 15.87
C ARG A 154 -13.35 22.17 16.61
N ASN A 155 -13.48 22.67 17.83
CA ASN A 155 -12.33 23.11 18.66
C ASN A 155 -11.35 21.98 19.05
N ASP A 156 -11.56 20.77 18.53
CA ASP A 156 -10.69 19.62 18.71
C ASP A 156 -9.66 19.56 17.56
N ASN A 157 -8.39 19.69 17.93
CA ASN A 157 -7.26 19.60 17.00
C ASN A 157 -6.82 18.15 16.73
N SER A 158 -7.56 17.16 17.24
CA SER A 158 -7.28 15.75 16.98
C SER A 158 -7.41 15.42 15.51
N ASN A 159 -6.42 14.70 14.99
CA ASN A 159 -6.42 14.18 13.63
C ASN A 159 -7.15 12.83 13.57
N TYR A 160 -8.01 12.68 12.56
CA TYR A 160 -8.69 11.43 12.26
C TYR A 160 -8.32 10.99 10.84
N THR A 161 -8.12 9.69 10.65
CA THR A 161 -7.81 9.11 9.33
C THR A 161 -9.09 8.76 8.60
N PHE A 162 -9.15 9.10 7.32
CA PHE A 162 -10.22 8.74 6.42
C PHE A 162 -9.68 8.15 5.13
N VAL A 163 -10.41 7.19 4.59
CA VAL A 163 -10.34 6.80 3.18
C VAL A 163 -11.56 7.37 2.47
N SER A 164 -11.35 8.15 1.41
CA SER A 164 -12.44 8.55 0.53
C SER A 164 -12.54 7.68 -0.70
N ARG A 165 -13.73 7.67 -1.30
CA ARG A 165 -14.07 6.96 -2.54
C ARG A 165 -14.85 7.90 -3.45
N LEU A 166 -14.53 7.87 -4.74
CA LEU A 166 -15.20 8.65 -5.80
C LEU A 166 -15.33 7.77 -7.06
N CYS A 167 -16.50 7.76 -7.71
CA CYS A 167 -16.64 7.11 -9.01
C CYS A 167 -15.84 7.87 -10.07
N GLN A 168 -15.04 7.15 -10.87
CA GLN A 168 -14.16 7.78 -11.84
C GLN A 168 -14.93 8.52 -12.96
N SER A 169 -16.12 8.03 -13.33
CA SER A 169 -16.99 8.64 -14.35
C SER A 169 -17.80 9.84 -13.85
N ASP A 170 -17.82 10.09 -12.53
CA ASP A 170 -18.63 11.14 -11.94
C ASP A 170 -17.92 12.51 -12.03
N LYS A 171 -18.35 13.30 -13.00
CA LYS A 171 -17.83 14.65 -13.24
C LYS A 171 -18.34 15.72 -12.27
N HIS A 172 -19.35 15.42 -11.44
CA HIS A 172 -19.98 16.36 -10.52
C HIS A 172 -19.65 16.09 -9.05
N TYR A 173 -18.95 14.99 -8.76
CA TYR A 173 -18.52 14.59 -7.42
C TYR A 173 -19.66 14.18 -6.48
N TYR A 174 -20.84 13.85 -7.02
CA TYR A 174 -21.97 13.35 -6.25
C TYR A 174 -21.67 12.05 -5.49
N SER A 175 -20.81 11.21 -6.04
CA SER A 175 -20.35 9.94 -5.46
C SER A 175 -19.28 10.07 -4.38
N TYR A 176 -18.83 11.30 -4.03
CA TYR A 176 -17.75 11.47 -3.07
C TYR A 176 -18.17 11.06 -1.66
N MET A 177 -17.44 10.11 -1.09
CA MET A 177 -17.67 9.58 0.25
C MET A 177 -16.42 9.56 1.12
N GLU A 178 -16.56 9.64 2.45
CA GLU A 178 -15.47 9.52 3.43
C GLU A 178 -15.78 8.46 4.50
N LEU A 179 -14.90 7.46 4.66
CA LEU A 179 -14.96 6.46 5.72
C LEU A 179 -13.80 6.66 6.69
N GLN A 180 -14.12 6.83 7.97
CA GLN A 180 -13.12 6.88 9.04
C GLN A 180 -12.47 5.50 9.24
N LEU A 181 -11.14 5.48 9.33
CA LEU A 181 -10.35 4.29 9.65
C LEU A 181 -9.69 4.46 11.01
N ASN A 182 -9.77 3.43 11.85
CA ASN A 182 -9.09 3.40 13.15
C ASN A 182 -8.12 2.21 13.19
N CYS A 183 -6.92 2.43 13.73
CA CYS A 183 -5.93 1.38 13.96
C CYS A 183 -5.74 1.21 15.48
N SER A 184 -6.28 0.14 16.03
CA SER A 184 -6.15 -0.18 17.45
C SER A 184 -4.89 -1.01 17.69
N LEU A 185 -4.13 -0.65 18.72
CA LEU A 185 -3.02 -1.49 19.18
C LEU A 185 -3.52 -2.85 19.68
N ALA A 186 -2.60 -3.81 19.77
CA ALA A 186 -2.96 -5.20 20.04
C ALA A 186 -3.64 -5.43 21.39
N ASP A 187 -3.33 -4.59 22.37
CA ASP A 187 -3.89 -4.55 23.73
C ASP A 187 -5.22 -3.76 23.82
N LYS A 188 -5.67 -3.16 22.70
CA LYS A 188 -6.87 -2.32 22.58
C LYS A 188 -6.89 -1.09 23.49
N THR A 189 -5.75 -0.70 24.08
CA THR A 189 -5.72 0.43 25.03
C THR A 189 -5.61 1.78 24.32
N GLN A 190 -5.05 1.79 23.10
CA GLN A 190 -4.75 3.01 22.35
C GLN A 190 -5.07 2.85 20.85
N THR A 191 -5.37 3.98 20.20
CA THR A 191 -5.60 4.07 18.75
C THR A 191 -4.60 5.02 18.12
N LEU A 192 -4.00 4.62 17.00
CA LEU A 192 -3.14 5.48 16.20
C LEU A 192 -3.97 6.01 15.01
N ASN A 193 -4.01 7.33 14.87
CA ASN A 193 -4.95 8.01 13.98
C ASN A 193 -4.27 8.84 12.88
N THR A 194 -2.94 8.82 12.79
CA THR A 194 -2.18 9.57 11.79
C THR A 194 -1.57 8.63 10.76
N PRO A 195 -1.99 8.67 9.48
CA PRO A 195 -1.43 7.80 8.44
C PRO A 195 -0.12 8.40 7.94
N ARG A 196 0.92 7.57 7.80
CA ARG A 196 2.26 7.98 7.29
C ARG A 196 2.54 7.49 5.89
N SER A 197 2.11 6.26 5.60
CA SER A 197 2.25 5.61 4.30
C SER A 197 1.17 4.55 4.16
N ALA A 198 0.88 4.19 2.91
CA ALA A 198 0.01 3.06 2.63
C ALA A 198 0.45 2.33 1.35
N TYR A 199 -0.02 1.10 1.20
CA TYR A 199 0.23 0.25 0.04
C TYR A 199 -1.01 -0.60 -0.23
N VAL A 200 -1.26 -0.93 -1.50
CA VAL A 200 -2.39 -1.78 -1.91
C VAL A 200 -1.86 -2.92 -2.75
N THR A 201 -2.21 -4.15 -2.36
CA THR A 201 -1.89 -5.37 -3.10
C THR A 201 -2.84 -6.49 -2.69
N GLU A 202 -2.77 -7.62 -3.37
CA GLU A 202 -3.49 -8.85 -3.04
C GLU A 202 -3.14 -9.38 -1.65
N ALA A 203 -4.07 -10.10 -1.03
CA ALA A 203 -3.90 -10.71 0.29
C ALA A 203 -2.84 -11.82 0.30
N GLY A 204 -2.83 -12.66 -0.73
CA GLY A 204 -2.16 -13.96 -0.70
C GLY A 204 -2.93 -14.99 0.12
N GLU A 205 -2.70 -16.27 -0.18
CA GLU A 205 -3.48 -17.38 0.35
C GLU A 205 -3.50 -17.47 1.88
N HIS A 206 -2.35 -17.26 2.52
CA HIS A 206 -2.24 -17.45 3.97
C HIS A 206 -2.89 -16.32 4.75
N LEU A 207 -2.65 -15.07 4.33
CA LEU A 207 -3.24 -13.91 4.99
C LEU A 207 -4.76 -13.88 4.77
N ALA A 208 -5.24 -14.24 3.56
CA ALA A 208 -6.67 -14.38 3.28
C ALA A 208 -7.33 -15.38 4.24
N LYS A 209 -6.77 -16.58 4.45
CA LYS A 209 -7.30 -17.58 5.40
C LYS A 209 -7.39 -17.07 6.84
N ILE A 210 -6.44 -16.22 7.27
CA ILE A 210 -6.45 -15.61 8.60
C ILE A 210 -7.55 -14.55 8.70
N LEU A 211 -7.70 -13.70 7.68
CA LEU A 211 -8.73 -12.67 7.63
C LEU A 211 -10.14 -13.25 7.46
N MET A 212 -10.28 -14.38 6.77
CA MET A 212 -11.53 -15.16 6.61
C MET A 212 -12.23 -15.49 7.92
N GLN A 213 -11.48 -15.64 9.03
CA GLN A 213 -12.06 -15.89 10.34
C GLN A 213 -12.89 -14.71 10.87
N LYS A 214 -12.78 -13.52 10.26
CA LYS A 214 -13.49 -12.29 10.62
C LYS A 214 -14.31 -11.71 9.48
N GLU A 215 -13.83 -11.84 8.24
CA GLU A 215 -14.42 -11.24 7.04
C GLU A 215 -14.20 -12.15 5.82
N GLU A 216 -15.16 -12.31 4.90
CA GLU A 216 -14.96 -13.11 3.70
C GLU A 216 -13.95 -12.48 2.71
N VAL A 217 -12.68 -12.88 2.81
CA VAL A 217 -11.55 -12.36 2.01
C VAL A 217 -10.91 -13.48 1.19
N ALA A 218 -10.90 -13.36 -0.14
CA ALA A 218 -10.21 -14.29 -1.04
C ALA A 218 -8.72 -13.95 -1.23
N PRO A 219 -7.86 -14.90 -1.66
CA PRO A 219 -6.42 -14.65 -1.88
C PRO A 219 -6.11 -13.48 -2.83
N GLN A 220 -6.93 -13.31 -3.87
CA GLN A 220 -6.81 -12.26 -4.88
C GLN A 220 -7.46 -10.93 -4.47
N ASP A 221 -8.17 -10.89 -3.35
CA ASP A 221 -8.81 -9.66 -2.90
C ASP A 221 -7.75 -8.63 -2.50
N GLN A 222 -8.00 -7.38 -2.89
CA GLN A 222 -7.10 -6.27 -2.60
C GLN A 222 -7.23 -5.85 -1.13
N LEU A 223 -6.08 -5.70 -0.47
CA LEU A 223 -5.97 -5.19 0.88
C LEU A 223 -5.29 -3.82 0.88
N LEU A 224 -5.81 -2.91 1.70
CA LEU A 224 -5.17 -1.64 2.02
C LEU A 224 -4.34 -1.79 3.29
N PHE A 225 -3.02 -1.70 3.14
CA PHE A 225 -2.05 -1.69 4.23
C PHE A 225 -1.78 -0.24 4.60
N VAL A 226 -2.05 0.14 5.84
CA VAL A 226 -1.84 1.52 6.32
C VAL A 226 -0.89 1.49 7.50
N LEU A 227 0.19 2.26 7.36
CA LEU A 227 1.15 2.51 8.42
C LEU A 227 0.72 3.77 9.17
N PHE A 228 0.31 3.60 10.41
CA PHE A 228 -0.06 4.67 11.32
C PHE A 228 1.09 5.06 12.23
N SER A 229 1.11 6.31 12.67
CA SER A 229 1.94 6.79 13.77
C SER A 229 1.10 7.43 14.87
N SER A 230 1.72 7.59 16.04
CA SER A 230 1.25 8.52 17.06
C SER A 230 1.27 9.95 16.53
N ASP A 231 0.51 10.83 17.18
CA ASP A 231 0.58 12.25 16.93
C ASP A 231 1.99 12.76 17.27
N ASP A 232 2.55 13.67 16.47
CA ASP A 232 3.88 14.25 16.70
C ASP A 232 3.96 14.99 18.06
N THR A 233 2.80 15.39 18.59
CA THR A 233 2.67 16.07 19.89
C THR A 233 2.54 15.13 21.08
N VAL A 234 2.28 13.84 20.86
CA VAL A 234 2.08 12.84 21.92
C VAL A 234 3.07 11.72 21.77
N VAL A 235 4.04 11.66 22.68
CA VAL A 235 4.99 10.54 22.76
C VAL A 235 4.23 9.29 23.23
N GLN A 236 3.84 8.43 22.29
CA GLN A 236 3.26 7.13 22.58
C GLN A 236 4.26 6.02 22.30
N ASN A 237 4.13 4.92 23.05
CA ASN A 237 4.89 3.70 22.82
C ASN A 237 3.90 2.53 22.77
N PRO A 238 3.77 1.82 21.64
CA PRO A 238 4.46 2.00 20.35
C PRO A 238 4.09 3.31 19.64
N SER A 239 5.02 3.86 18.86
CA SER A 239 4.84 5.10 18.10
C SER A 239 4.35 4.86 16.67
N SER A 240 4.46 3.63 16.15
CA SER A 240 4.01 3.26 14.82
C SER A 240 3.37 1.88 14.80
N ALA A 241 2.37 1.68 13.94
CA ALA A 241 1.73 0.39 13.77
C ALA A 241 1.24 0.17 12.32
N LEU A 242 1.30 -1.07 11.86
CA LEU A 242 0.75 -1.48 10.57
C LEU A 242 -0.63 -2.12 10.78
N CYS A 243 -1.66 -1.54 10.15
CA CYS A 243 -3.01 -2.07 10.11
C CYS A 243 -3.40 -2.46 8.67
N ILE A 244 -4.27 -3.46 8.56
CA ILE A 244 -4.71 -4.03 7.28
C ILE A 244 -6.24 -3.88 7.18
N TYR A 245 -6.72 -3.39 6.05
CA TYR A 245 -8.15 -3.22 5.77
C TYR A 245 -8.50 -3.87 4.44
N PRO A 246 -9.35 -4.91 4.41
CA PRO A 246 -9.85 -5.45 3.15
C PRO A 246 -10.65 -4.39 2.39
N LEU A 247 -10.34 -4.21 1.10
CA LEU A 247 -11.02 -3.19 0.29
C LEU A 247 -12.51 -3.51 0.10
N LYS A 248 -12.86 -4.80 0.13
CA LYS A 248 -14.25 -5.27 0.18
C LYS A 248 -14.99 -4.73 1.41
N ALA A 249 -14.41 -4.84 2.61
CA ALA A 249 -15.00 -4.30 3.84
C ALA A 249 -15.12 -2.77 3.83
N ILE A 250 -14.13 -2.07 3.25
CA ILE A 250 -14.23 -0.60 3.01
C ILE A 250 -15.43 -0.29 2.13
N ASN A 251 -15.59 -1.00 1.01
CA ASN A 251 -16.67 -0.76 0.05
C ASN A 251 -18.05 -1.10 0.63
N GLU A 252 -18.18 -2.22 1.33
CA GLU A 252 -19.42 -2.63 2.02
C GLU A 252 -19.82 -1.62 3.09
N ARG A 253 -18.85 -1.12 3.87
CA ARG A 253 -19.10 -0.09 4.88
C ARG A 253 -19.55 1.22 4.23
N LEU A 254 -18.88 1.67 3.18
CA LEU A 254 -19.27 2.87 2.43
C LEU A 254 -20.67 2.73 1.86
N GLU A 255 -20.97 1.63 1.17
CA GLU A 255 -22.31 1.38 0.60
C GLU A 255 -23.40 1.33 1.67
N SER A 256 -23.12 0.72 2.83
CA SER A 256 -24.04 0.73 3.96
C SER A 256 -24.34 2.14 4.46
N ILE A 257 -23.33 3.01 4.53
CA ILE A 257 -23.47 4.38 5.05
C ILE A 257 -24.19 5.27 4.05
N GLN A 258 -23.87 5.10 2.76
CA GLN A 258 -24.58 5.75 1.67
C GLN A 258 -26.07 5.42 1.72
N SER A 259 -26.39 4.12 1.92
CA SER A 259 -27.77 3.65 2.05
C SER A 259 -28.51 4.33 3.20
N SER A 260 -27.89 4.40 4.38
CA SER A 260 -28.49 5.06 5.54
C SER A 260 -28.73 6.55 5.29
N CYS A 261 -27.83 7.26 4.61
CA CYS A 261 -28.05 8.68 4.30
C CYS A 261 -29.15 8.92 3.25
N TYR A 262 -29.30 8.01 2.28
CA TYR A 262 -30.32 8.14 1.23
C TYR A 262 -31.71 7.66 1.68
N SER A 263 -31.77 6.74 2.65
CA SER A 263 -33.01 6.00 2.97
C SER A 263 -33.46 6.14 4.41
N ASP A 264 -32.59 6.50 5.35
CA ASP A 264 -32.87 6.38 6.79
C ASP A 264 -32.48 7.65 7.56
N GLY A 265 -32.40 8.81 6.90
CA GLY A 265 -32.01 10.07 7.55
C GLY A 265 -30.59 10.06 8.10
N GLY A 266 -29.73 9.13 7.65
CA GLY A 266 -28.38 8.95 8.16
C GLY A 266 -28.31 8.14 9.47
N ILE A 267 -29.42 7.52 9.89
CA ILE A 267 -29.48 6.70 11.11
C ILE A 267 -29.31 5.22 10.75
N LYS A 268 -28.53 4.50 11.55
CA LYS A 268 -28.42 3.04 11.51
C LYS A 268 -28.28 2.52 12.93
N ASP A 269 -28.96 1.43 13.26
CA ASP A 269 -28.91 0.82 14.59
C ASP A 269 -29.15 1.84 15.73
N GLU A 270 -30.15 2.72 15.55
CA GLU A 270 -30.52 3.81 16.46
C GLU A 270 -29.44 4.89 16.71
N LYS A 271 -28.36 4.88 15.92
CA LYS A 271 -27.25 5.81 16.04
C LYS A 271 -27.02 6.60 14.75
N GLN A 272 -26.45 7.79 14.86
CA GLN A 272 -26.05 8.56 13.70
C GLN A 272 -24.89 7.86 12.99
N ALA A 273 -25.12 7.41 11.77
CA ALA A 273 -24.15 6.65 10.98
C ALA A 273 -23.51 7.49 9.87
N ALA A 274 -24.31 8.34 9.22
CA ALA A 274 -23.89 9.15 8.10
C ALA A 274 -24.11 10.65 8.35
N PHE A 275 -23.29 11.50 7.75
CA PHE A 275 -23.52 12.94 7.70
C PHE A 275 -22.94 13.54 6.42
N THR A 276 -23.22 14.80 6.14
CA THR A 276 -22.65 15.53 5.00
C THR A 276 -21.49 16.43 5.46
N PRO A 277 -20.21 16.03 5.27
CA PRO A 277 -19.09 16.89 5.68
C PRO A 277 -19.07 18.19 4.86
N TYR A 278 -18.51 19.25 5.45
CA TYR A 278 -18.35 20.58 4.85
C TYR A 278 -19.65 21.36 4.59
N LEU A 279 -20.80 20.72 4.72
CA LEU A 279 -22.12 21.34 4.62
C LEU A 279 -22.73 21.42 6.02
N PHE A 280 -23.30 22.57 6.36
CA PHE A 280 -24.08 22.76 7.57
C PHE A 280 -25.38 23.43 7.17
N ASP A 281 -26.51 22.94 7.68
CA ASP A 281 -27.75 23.71 7.62
C ASP A 281 -27.71 24.84 8.67
N GLN A 282 -28.73 25.72 8.65
CA GLN A 282 -28.84 26.82 9.61
C GLN A 282 -29.00 26.34 11.08
N SER A 283 -29.33 25.07 11.28
CA SER A 283 -29.47 24.38 12.58
C SER A 283 -28.20 23.66 13.05
N GLY A 284 -27.20 23.49 12.18
CA GLY A 284 -25.99 22.69 12.46
C GLY A 284 -26.19 21.16 12.38
N GLU A 285 -27.30 20.68 11.80
CA GLU A 285 -27.62 19.25 11.65
C GLU A 285 -27.14 18.65 10.33
N ALA A 286 -26.93 17.34 10.33
CA ALA A 286 -26.47 16.57 9.17
C ALA A 286 -27.59 16.45 8.11
N ILE A 287 -27.29 16.81 6.86
CA ILE A 287 -28.27 16.86 5.78
C ILE A 287 -28.35 15.50 5.08
N CYS A 288 -29.04 14.53 5.68
CA CYS A 288 -29.44 13.29 4.99
C CYS A 288 -30.93 13.33 4.60
N LEU A 289 -31.32 12.55 3.59
CA LEU A 289 -32.70 12.60 3.08
C LEU A 289 -33.68 11.87 4.00
N LYS A 290 -34.94 12.30 3.93
CA LYS A 290 -36.07 11.55 4.47
C LYS A 290 -36.26 10.23 3.70
N PRO A 291 -36.84 9.19 4.33
CA PRO A 291 -36.83 7.84 3.78
C PRO A 291 -37.42 7.68 2.39
N ARG A 292 -36.63 7.10 1.49
CA ARG A 292 -37.06 6.67 0.15
C ARG A 292 -36.47 5.29 -0.16
N LYS A 293 -37.31 4.32 -0.52
CA LYS A 293 -36.88 2.94 -0.79
C LYS A 293 -36.17 2.85 -2.16
N ASN A 294 -35.19 1.95 -2.26
CA ASN A 294 -34.51 1.53 -3.50
C ASN A 294 -33.61 2.56 -4.23
N ILE A 295 -33.27 3.71 -3.63
CA ILE A 295 -32.40 4.72 -4.28
C ILE A 295 -31.00 4.17 -4.60
N MET A 296 -30.40 3.43 -3.66
CA MET A 296 -29.01 2.97 -3.77
C MET A 296 -28.70 2.11 -4.99
N LYS A 297 -29.62 1.23 -5.38
CA LYS A 297 -29.41 0.35 -6.55
C LYS A 297 -29.43 1.12 -7.86
N GLN A 298 -30.14 2.24 -7.92
CA GLN A 298 -30.29 3.06 -9.12
C GLN A 298 -29.17 4.12 -9.22
N TYR A 299 -28.74 4.67 -8.09
CA TYR A 299 -27.82 5.81 -8.03
C TYR A 299 -26.55 5.50 -7.24
N ARG A 300 -25.85 4.42 -7.61
CA ARG A 300 -24.60 3.98 -6.93
C ARG A 300 -23.55 5.10 -6.89
N CYS A 301 -23.43 5.87 -7.98
CA CYS A 301 -22.51 7.01 -8.09
C CYS A 301 -23.17 8.36 -7.76
N GLY A 302 -24.28 8.36 -7.00
CA GLY A 302 -24.99 9.58 -6.64
C GLY A 302 -25.70 10.25 -7.83
N ASP A 303 -26.36 11.36 -7.55
CA ASP A 303 -27.05 12.24 -8.50
C ASP A 303 -27.29 13.61 -7.84
N ASP A 304 -27.73 14.61 -8.61
CA ASP A 304 -27.86 16.02 -8.20
C ASP A 304 -28.83 16.25 -7.03
N PHE A 305 -29.86 15.41 -6.90
CA PHE A 305 -30.88 15.48 -5.87
C PHE A 305 -30.51 14.68 -4.60
N LEU A 306 -29.35 14.01 -4.58
CA LEU A 306 -28.89 13.17 -3.48
C LEU A 306 -27.88 13.91 -2.58
N PRO A 307 -27.87 13.63 -1.26
CA PRO A 307 -26.88 14.19 -0.35
C PRO A 307 -25.47 13.85 -0.77
N THR A 308 -24.61 14.87 -0.80
CA THR A 308 -23.21 14.74 -1.13
C THR A 308 -22.44 15.96 -0.60
N PRO A 309 -21.19 15.81 -0.15
CA PRO A 309 -20.48 14.55 0.11
C PRO A 309 -21.12 13.76 1.27
N VAL A 310 -20.82 12.46 1.40
CA VAL A 310 -21.31 11.61 2.52
C VAL A 310 -20.15 11.08 3.35
N GLY A 311 -20.16 11.31 4.67
CA GLY A 311 -19.13 10.87 5.61
C GLY A 311 -19.67 9.97 6.73
N THR A 312 -18.81 9.11 7.29
CA THR A 312 -19.14 8.27 8.45
C THR A 312 -18.89 8.98 9.78
N THR A 313 -19.76 8.77 10.76
CA THR A 313 -19.46 9.14 12.15
C THR A 313 -18.42 8.21 12.78
N PRO A 314 -17.75 8.62 13.89
CA PRO A 314 -16.75 7.79 14.57
C PRO A 314 -17.28 6.44 15.05
N GLU A 315 -18.56 6.37 15.41
CA GLU A 315 -19.23 5.14 15.85
C GLU A 315 -19.26 4.06 14.76
N PHE A 316 -19.30 4.48 13.50
CA PHE A 316 -19.33 3.58 12.34
C PHE A 316 -17.99 3.52 11.60
N ALA A 317 -16.90 3.98 12.24
CA ALA A 317 -15.55 3.84 11.72
C ALA A 317 -15.17 2.37 11.49
N LEU A 318 -14.39 2.12 10.44
CA LEU A 318 -13.82 0.80 10.20
C LEU A 318 -12.54 0.63 11.03
N SER A 319 -12.59 -0.26 12.01
CA SER A 319 -11.48 -0.48 12.95
C SER A 319 -10.72 -1.76 12.61
N SER A 320 -9.40 -1.69 12.62
CA SER A 320 -8.51 -2.86 12.44
C SER A 320 -7.51 -2.94 13.59
N LYS A 321 -7.11 -4.17 13.94
CA LYS A 321 -6.08 -4.43 14.94
C LYS A 321 -4.71 -4.37 14.27
N ALA A 322 -3.76 -3.69 14.89
CA ALA A 322 -2.37 -3.66 14.44
C ALA A 322 -1.81 -5.09 14.32
N VAL A 323 -1.21 -5.39 13.17
CA VAL A 323 -0.54 -6.68 12.90
C VAL A 323 0.87 -6.67 13.46
N ILE A 324 1.54 -5.51 13.45
CA ILE A 324 2.82 -5.28 14.10
C ILE A 324 2.92 -3.82 14.52
N SER A 325 3.67 -3.55 15.60
CA SER A 325 3.91 -2.20 16.10
C SER A 325 5.37 -2.02 16.52
N TYR A 326 5.81 -0.76 16.50
CA TYR A 326 7.19 -0.35 16.75
C TYR A 326 7.23 0.87 17.66
N SER A 327 8.21 0.93 18.54
CA SER A 327 8.55 2.15 19.29
C SER A 327 9.23 3.20 18.39
N GLU A 328 9.87 2.78 17.31
CA GLU A 328 10.49 3.65 16.30
C GLU A 328 9.44 4.23 15.33
N SER A 329 9.64 5.49 14.91
CA SER A 329 8.80 6.14 13.91
C SER A 329 9.05 5.56 12.51
N LEU A 330 8.02 4.89 11.99
CA LEU A 330 8.04 4.32 10.64
C LEU A 330 7.46 5.34 9.63
N THR A 331 7.99 5.31 8.41
CA THR A 331 7.71 6.31 7.38
C THR A 331 7.19 5.76 6.07
N ALA A 332 7.42 4.47 5.79
CA ALA A 332 7.13 3.88 4.50
C ALA A 332 6.69 2.42 4.64
N VAL A 333 5.81 1.98 3.74
CA VAL A 333 5.40 0.57 3.63
C VAL A 333 5.29 0.16 2.16
N ALA A 334 5.76 -1.04 1.85
CA ALA A 334 5.43 -1.78 0.64
C ALA A 334 5.22 -3.25 0.98
N VAL A 335 4.35 -3.94 0.24
CA VAL A 335 4.01 -5.35 0.51
C VAL A 335 4.11 -6.14 -0.79
N ALA A 336 4.72 -7.31 -0.71
CA ALA A 336 4.77 -8.29 -1.81
C ALA A 336 4.20 -9.63 -1.34
N VAL A 337 3.68 -10.41 -2.28
CA VAL A 337 3.16 -11.76 -2.02
C VAL A 337 4.10 -12.76 -2.65
N GLU A 338 4.76 -13.57 -1.82
CA GLU A 338 5.68 -14.63 -2.24
C GLU A 338 5.11 -15.98 -1.82
N ASN A 339 4.89 -16.88 -2.79
CA ASN A 339 4.35 -18.23 -2.53
C ASN A 339 3.09 -18.23 -1.64
N GLY A 340 2.15 -17.32 -1.89
CA GLY A 340 0.93 -17.17 -1.10
C GLY A 340 1.09 -16.51 0.28
N HIS A 341 2.30 -16.08 0.64
CA HIS A 341 2.58 -15.35 1.88
C HIS A 341 2.84 -13.87 1.63
N SER A 342 2.21 -13.01 2.41
CA SER A 342 2.45 -11.56 2.36
C SER A 342 3.68 -11.18 3.19
N VAL A 343 4.59 -10.40 2.60
CA VAL A 343 5.78 -9.85 3.25
C VAL A 343 5.78 -8.33 3.13
N ALA A 344 5.79 -7.64 4.27
CA ALA A 344 5.88 -6.19 4.35
C ALA A 344 7.33 -5.72 4.53
N PHE A 345 7.67 -4.65 3.82
CA PHE A 345 8.90 -3.89 3.93
C PHE A 345 8.56 -2.54 4.55
N LEU A 346 9.10 -2.26 5.74
CA LEU A 346 8.81 -1.05 6.51
C LEU A 346 10.06 -0.18 6.62
N GLY A 347 9.96 1.08 6.22
CA GLY A 347 11.05 2.07 6.37
C GLY A 347 10.89 2.93 7.62
N ASN A 348 11.99 3.35 8.23
CA ASN A 348 11.99 4.30 9.36
C ASN A 348 12.69 5.63 9.05
N GLU A 349 12.70 6.52 10.03
CA GLU A 349 13.34 7.84 9.95
C GLU A 349 14.88 7.79 9.93
N GLN A 350 15.48 6.66 10.34
CA GLN A 350 16.93 6.49 10.47
C GLN A 350 17.55 5.80 9.26
N GLY A 351 16.76 5.38 8.27
CA GLY A 351 17.25 4.72 7.07
C GLY A 351 17.39 3.21 7.19
N SER A 352 16.63 2.59 8.08
CA SER A 352 16.47 1.15 8.20
C SER A 352 15.24 0.64 7.45
N ILE A 353 15.32 -0.59 6.94
CA ILE A 353 14.21 -1.36 6.37
C ILE A 353 14.00 -2.61 7.21
N TYR A 354 12.78 -2.81 7.70
CA TYR A 354 12.35 -4.04 8.36
C TYR A 354 11.62 -4.92 7.36
N LYS A 355 11.94 -6.22 7.36
CA LYS A 355 11.17 -7.22 6.63
C LYS A 355 10.32 -8.00 7.61
N VAL A 356 9.02 -8.05 7.34
CA VAL A 356 8.01 -8.58 8.23
C VAL A 356 7.14 -9.58 7.47
N HIS A 357 7.09 -10.81 7.96
CA HIS A 357 6.15 -11.81 7.49
C HIS A 357 4.77 -11.53 8.10
N LEU A 358 3.76 -11.32 7.25
CA LEU A 358 2.39 -11.04 7.67
C LEU A 358 1.60 -12.35 7.81
N ALA A 359 1.51 -12.84 9.04
CA ALA A 359 0.69 -13.98 9.43
C ALA A 359 -0.40 -13.53 10.43
N ALA A 360 -0.82 -14.40 11.36
CA ALA A 360 -1.80 -14.04 12.39
C ALA A 360 -1.31 -12.87 13.26
N GLU A 361 0.00 -12.85 13.50
CA GLU A 361 0.75 -11.71 14.01
C GLU A 361 1.90 -11.44 13.05
N GLY A 362 2.31 -10.18 12.94
CA GLY A 362 3.45 -9.79 12.12
C GLY A 362 4.75 -10.19 12.80
N ARG A 363 5.60 -10.93 12.09
CA ARG A 363 6.91 -11.35 12.59
C ARG A 363 8.02 -10.70 11.79
N GLN A 364 8.76 -9.80 12.42
CA GLN A 364 10.00 -9.28 11.85
C GLN A 364 11.05 -10.40 11.81
N TYR A 365 11.64 -10.63 10.65
CA TYR A 365 12.72 -11.61 10.48
C TYR A 365 14.05 -10.98 10.07
N GLU A 366 14.05 -9.76 9.52
CA GLU A 366 15.27 -9.06 9.14
C GLU A 366 15.15 -7.54 9.35
N LYS A 367 16.25 -6.89 9.75
CA LYS A 367 16.43 -5.42 9.76
C LYS A 367 17.68 -5.08 8.97
N LEU A 368 17.54 -4.25 7.94
CA LEU A 368 18.62 -3.78 7.08
C LEU A 368 18.87 -2.29 7.32
N ASN A 369 20.13 -1.89 7.46
CA ASN A 369 20.50 -0.47 7.49
C ASN A 369 20.97 -0.05 6.10
N VAL A 370 20.14 0.70 5.38
CA VAL A 370 20.38 1.07 3.96
C VAL A 370 20.88 2.51 3.81
N GLY A 371 20.76 3.32 4.87
CA GLY A 371 21.27 4.69 4.91
C GLY A 371 21.28 5.25 6.34
N LYS A 372 21.35 6.58 6.45
CA LYS A 372 21.39 7.33 7.72
C LYS A 372 20.33 8.43 7.80
N THR A 373 19.42 8.46 6.83
CA THR A 373 18.41 9.52 6.65
C THR A 373 17.04 8.89 6.46
N ARG A 374 16.01 9.70 6.66
CA ARG A 374 14.60 9.32 6.52
C ARG A 374 14.34 8.58 5.21
N VAL A 375 13.71 7.41 5.31
CA VAL A 375 13.13 6.72 4.15
C VAL A 375 11.90 7.49 3.70
N ASN A 376 11.84 7.88 2.42
CA ASN A 376 10.67 8.54 1.86
C ASN A 376 9.45 7.62 1.89
N LYS A 377 8.24 8.20 1.84
CA LYS A 377 6.99 7.47 2.05
C LYS A 377 6.75 6.30 1.10
N GLN A 378 7.35 6.31 -0.09
CA GLN A 378 7.15 5.27 -1.10
C GLN A 378 8.38 4.36 -1.22
N LEU A 379 8.13 3.07 -1.03
CA LEU A 379 9.03 1.98 -1.37
C LEU A 379 8.53 1.36 -2.68
N LEU A 380 9.42 1.16 -3.64
CA LEU A 380 9.04 0.77 -5.01
C LEU A 380 9.69 -0.55 -5.38
N PHE A 381 8.89 -1.54 -5.80
CA PHE A 381 9.43 -2.77 -6.38
C PHE A 381 9.82 -2.55 -7.84
N ASP A 382 10.81 -3.30 -8.33
CA ASP A 382 10.96 -3.51 -9.77
C ASP A 382 9.82 -4.37 -10.33
N LYS A 383 9.77 -4.49 -11.66
CA LYS A 383 8.68 -5.20 -12.35
C LYS A 383 8.57 -6.67 -11.94
N SER A 384 9.69 -7.34 -11.64
CA SER A 384 9.71 -8.74 -11.20
C SER A 384 9.57 -8.91 -9.69
N GLN A 385 9.50 -7.81 -8.92
CA GLN A 385 9.51 -7.80 -7.45
C GLN A 385 10.73 -8.51 -6.84
N ASP A 386 11.85 -8.52 -7.55
CA ASP A 386 13.13 -9.06 -7.07
C ASP A 386 13.91 -8.03 -6.26
N ASN A 387 13.70 -6.75 -6.55
CA ASN A 387 14.39 -5.66 -5.92
C ASN A 387 13.42 -4.61 -5.39
N LEU A 388 13.80 -4.02 -4.27
CA LEU A 388 13.15 -2.88 -3.66
C LEU A 388 14.05 -1.64 -3.83
N TYR A 389 13.50 -0.58 -4.40
CA TYR A 389 14.11 0.74 -4.43
C TYR A 389 13.68 1.52 -3.20
N VAL A 390 14.66 1.87 -2.39
CA VAL A 390 14.51 2.71 -1.20
C VAL A 390 14.99 4.11 -1.56
N THR A 391 14.07 5.08 -1.54
CA THR A 391 14.40 6.49 -1.78
C THR A 391 14.56 7.24 -0.46
N MET A 392 15.54 8.12 -0.41
CA MET A 392 15.86 9.02 0.70
C MET A 392 16.08 10.42 0.14
N GLU A 393 16.32 11.39 1.02
CA GLU A 393 16.55 12.80 0.65
C GLU A 393 17.61 12.97 -0.45
N LYS A 394 18.75 12.25 -0.35
CA LYS A 394 19.92 12.44 -1.24
C LYS A 394 20.39 11.17 -1.93
N LYS A 395 19.66 10.05 -1.79
CA LYS A 395 20.12 8.75 -2.28
C LYS A 395 18.94 7.85 -2.64
N ILE A 396 19.12 7.06 -3.70
CA ILE A 396 18.27 5.92 -4.02
C ILE A 396 19.13 4.66 -3.87
N THR A 397 18.65 3.69 -3.11
CA THR A 397 19.35 2.40 -2.90
C THR A 397 18.47 1.27 -3.41
N ARG A 398 19.00 0.43 -4.30
CA ARG A 398 18.36 -0.82 -4.70
C ARG A 398 18.82 -1.94 -3.77
N ILE A 399 17.89 -2.64 -3.13
CA ILE A 399 18.17 -3.82 -2.29
C ILE A 399 17.40 -5.03 -2.84
N PRO A 400 17.98 -6.25 -2.80
CA PRO A 400 17.23 -7.45 -3.16
C PRO A 400 16.20 -7.77 -2.07
N VAL A 401 15.03 -8.28 -2.47
CA VAL A 401 13.97 -8.65 -1.51
C VAL A 401 14.38 -9.84 -0.62
N GLN A 402 15.31 -10.68 -1.10
CA GLN A 402 15.86 -11.83 -0.39
C GLN A 402 17.34 -12.01 -0.71
N ASN A 403 18.03 -12.80 0.12
CA ASN A 403 19.41 -13.22 -0.14
C ASN A 403 19.64 -14.66 0.36
N CYS A 404 18.80 -15.61 -0.10
CA CYS A 404 18.78 -17.00 0.34
C CYS A 404 20.13 -17.69 0.12
N GLU A 405 20.78 -17.43 -1.02
CA GLU A 405 22.05 -18.04 -1.42
C GLU A 405 23.22 -17.72 -0.46
N ARG A 406 23.04 -16.75 0.44
CA ARG A 406 23.99 -16.44 1.51
C ARG A 406 24.17 -17.62 2.49
N TRP A 407 23.16 -18.48 2.63
CA TRP A 407 23.15 -19.57 3.61
C TRP A 407 23.50 -20.89 2.95
N THR A 408 24.62 -21.48 3.38
CA THR A 408 25.25 -22.63 2.73
C THR A 408 24.85 -23.98 3.32
N ASP A 409 24.11 -24.00 4.43
CA ASP A 409 23.64 -25.21 5.09
C ASP A 409 22.16 -25.08 5.46
N CYS A 410 21.48 -26.21 5.62
CA CYS A 410 20.05 -26.23 5.88
C CYS A 410 19.70 -25.45 7.16
N GLN A 411 20.46 -25.68 8.24
CA GLN A 411 20.18 -25.10 9.55
C GLN A 411 20.31 -23.57 9.52
N SER A 412 21.35 -23.03 8.88
CA SER A 412 21.51 -21.58 8.74
C SER A 412 20.44 -20.95 7.83
N CYS A 413 19.98 -21.65 6.79
CA CYS A 413 18.90 -21.23 5.91
C CYS A 413 17.54 -21.15 6.62
N ILE A 414 17.14 -22.20 7.35
CA ILE A 414 15.83 -22.24 8.03
C ILE A 414 15.79 -21.33 9.26
N LYS A 415 16.94 -21.10 9.91
CA LYS A 415 17.04 -20.22 11.08
C LYS A 415 16.64 -18.77 10.78
N GLN A 416 16.77 -18.33 9.53
CA GLN A 416 16.34 -16.98 9.13
C GLN A 416 14.84 -16.82 9.15
N GLN A 417 14.08 -17.90 8.97
CA GLN A 417 12.63 -17.88 8.84
C GLN A 417 12.17 -16.84 7.81
N ASP A 418 12.91 -16.72 6.69
CA ASP A 418 12.61 -15.79 5.61
C ASP A 418 11.57 -16.44 4.68
N PRO A 419 10.36 -15.87 4.50
CA PRO A 419 9.32 -16.44 3.65
C PRO A 419 9.73 -16.67 2.20
N TYR A 420 10.74 -15.95 1.69
CA TYR A 420 11.28 -16.15 0.35
C TYR A 420 12.17 -17.38 0.23
N CYS A 421 12.71 -17.87 1.34
CA CYS A 421 13.77 -18.88 1.34
C CYS A 421 13.27 -20.26 1.78
N GLY A 422 13.94 -21.27 1.24
CA GLY A 422 13.82 -22.65 1.70
C GLY A 422 15.00 -23.48 1.22
N TRP A 423 15.17 -24.63 1.86
CA TRP A 423 16.25 -25.55 1.54
C TRP A 423 15.86 -26.49 0.40
N CYS A 424 16.50 -26.36 -0.76
CA CYS A 424 16.34 -27.28 -1.87
C CYS A 424 17.19 -28.52 -1.60
N VAL A 425 16.53 -29.61 -1.19
CA VAL A 425 17.18 -30.76 -0.56
C VAL A 425 18.19 -31.44 -1.48
N LEU A 426 17.79 -31.77 -2.70
CA LEU A 426 18.62 -32.54 -3.63
C LEU A 426 19.84 -31.73 -4.11
N GLU A 427 19.67 -30.42 -4.25
CA GLU A 427 20.74 -29.50 -4.64
C GLU A 427 21.65 -29.11 -3.48
N GLY A 428 21.20 -29.28 -2.23
CA GLY A 428 21.92 -28.88 -1.03
C GLY A 428 22.14 -27.37 -0.96
N LYS A 429 21.13 -26.56 -1.31
CA LYS A 429 21.22 -25.09 -1.37
C LYS A 429 20.00 -24.39 -0.80
N CYS A 430 20.22 -23.24 -0.16
CA CYS A 430 19.16 -22.33 0.23
C CYS A 430 18.73 -21.49 -0.98
N THR A 431 17.46 -21.60 -1.39
CA THR A 431 16.95 -21.03 -2.64
C THR A 431 15.54 -20.48 -2.44
N ARG A 432 15.08 -19.67 -3.41
CA ARG A 432 13.65 -19.43 -3.57
C ARG A 432 12.94 -20.69 -4.06
N ARG A 433 11.64 -20.81 -3.77
CA ARG A 433 10.82 -21.94 -4.23
C ARG A 433 10.89 -22.14 -5.75
N ALA A 434 10.78 -21.04 -6.50
CA ALA A 434 10.82 -21.06 -7.97
C ALA A 434 12.17 -21.49 -8.56
N ALA A 435 13.26 -21.42 -7.78
CA ALA A 435 14.60 -21.80 -8.22
C ALA A 435 14.94 -23.26 -7.89
N CYS A 436 14.06 -24.00 -7.21
CA CYS A 436 14.25 -25.41 -6.89
C CYS A 436 13.37 -26.28 -7.81
N PRO A 437 13.95 -27.08 -8.73
CA PRO A 437 13.21 -27.75 -9.81
C PRO A 437 12.06 -28.65 -9.35
N LEU A 438 12.22 -29.32 -8.20
CA LEU A 438 11.25 -30.25 -7.65
C LEU A 438 10.50 -29.68 -6.43
N ALA A 439 10.46 -28.36 -6.25
CA ALA A 439 9.86 -27.74 -5.06
C ALA A 439 8.37 -28.05 -4.84
N ALA A 440 7.66 -28.46 -5.89
CA ALA A 440 6.26 -28.88 -5.81
C ALA A 440 6.10 -30.27 -5.18
N GLU A 441 7.13 -31.11 -5.23
CA GLU A 441 7.11 -32.46 -4.67
C GLU A 441 7.36 -32.43 -3.16
N ASN A 442 6.79 -33.42 -2.45
CA ASN A 442 6.89 -33.50 -1.00
C ASN A 442 8.36 -33.57 -0.55
N ASN A 443 8.69 -32.83 0.50
CA ASN A 443 10.00 -32.74 1.14
C ASN A 443 11.17 -32.27 0.25
N HIS A 444 10.96 -31.90 -1.02
CA HIS A 444 12.04 -31.47 -1.91
C HIS A 444 12.50 -30.02 -1.67
N TRP A 445 11.60 -29.18 -1.14
CA TRP A 445 11.92 -27.82 -0.73
C TRP A 445 11.34 -27.54 0.65
N LEU A 446 12.22 -27.37 1.63
CA LEU A 446 11.84 -27.17 3.04
C LEU A 446 11.75 -25.67 3.31
N TRP A 447 10.54 -25.17 3.56
CA TRP A 447 10.31 -23.75 3.73
C TRP A 447 10.97 -23.22 5.01
N SER A 448 11.71 -22.11 4.91
CA SER A 448 12.52 -21.59 6.01
C SER A 448 11.71 -21.31 7.30
N PRO A 449 10.52 -20.67 7.24
CA PRO A 449 9.68 -20.45 8.42
C PRO A 449 9.17 -21.71 9.14
N ASP A 450 9.11 -22.88 8.49
CA ASP A 450 8.71 -24.13 9.15
C ASP A 450 9.79 -24.67 10.10
N GLN A 451 11.02 -24.16 9.99
CA GLN A 451 12.17 -24.55 10.82
C GLN A 451 12.46 -26.07 10.82
N LYS A 452 12.27 -26.71 9.67
CA LYS A 452 12.55 -28.15 9.49
C LYS A 452 13.71 -28.36 8.54
N CYS A 453 14.62 -29.25 8.95
CA CYS A 453 15.72 -29.77 8.13
C CYS A 453 15.70 -31.28 8.15
N ILE A 454 16.37 -31.88 7.16
CA ILE A 454 16.57 -33.33 7.13
C ILE A 454 17.58 -33.73 8.21
N GLU A 455 17.23 -34.78 8.94
CA GLU A 455 18.10 -35.43 9.93
C GLU A 455 18.54 -36.79 9.42
N ILE A 456 19.85 -37.04 9.45
CA ILE A 456 20.43 -38.34 9.14
C ILE A 456 20.48 -39.13 10.44
N ASN A 457 19.63 -40.14 10.55
CA ASN A 457 19.43 -40.90 11.79
C ASN A 457 20.51 -41.98 11.99
N SER A 458 20.99 -42.60 10.90
CA SER A 458 22.07 -43.59 10.98
C SER A 458 22.83 -43.72 9.67
N PHE A 459 24.11 -44.07 9.81
CA PHE A 459 24.97 -44.55 8.73
C PHE A 459 25.52 -45.90 9.15
N GLU A 460 25.40 -46.91 8.29
CA GLU A 460 25.98 -48.24 8.52
C GLU A 460 27.05 -48.52 7.45
N PRO A 461 28.24 -49.03 7.84
CA PRO A 461 28.75 -49.13 9.21
C PRO A 461 29.21 -47.75 9.73
N LYS A 462 29.01 -47.47 11.03
CA LYS A 462 29.45 -46.22 11.67
C LYS A 462 30.97 -46.00 11.66
N ILE A 463 31.75 -47.07 11.46
CA ILE A 463 33.21 -47.05 11.40
C ILE A 463 33.64 -47.90 10.21
N ILE A 464 34.32 -47.28 9.23
CA ILE A 464 34.87 -47.98 8.07
C ILE A 464 36.37 -48.21 8.33
N ASN A 465 36.80 -49.47 8.28
CA ASN A 465 38.22 -49.82 8.35
C ASN A 465 38.89 -49.47 7.01
N ALA A 466 40.11 -48.93 7.01
CA ALA A 466 40.75 -48.34 5.82
C ALA A 466 40.90 -49.28 4.60
N ASN A 467 40.65 -50.58 4.79
CA ASN A 467 40.73 -51.63 3.78
C ASN A 467 39.36 -52.10 3.24
N ILE A 468 38.25 -51.47 3.63
CA ILE A 468 36.90 -51.89 3.25
C ILE A 468 36.15 -50.68 2.65
N LEU A 469 35.76 -50.77 1.37
CA LEU A 469 34.81 -49.84 0.74
C LEU A 469 33.41 -50.43 0.87
N VAL A 470 32.69 -50.08 1.94
CA VAL A 470 31.24 -50.32 2.04
C VAL A 470 30.54 -48.97 1.88
N CYS A 471 29.75 -48.84 0.82
CA CYS A 471 28.85 -47.70 0.61
C CYS A 471 27.42 -48.19 0.78
N GLU A 472 26.89 -48.18 2.01
CA GLU A 472 25.45 -48.24 2.21
C GLU A 472 24.90 -46.80 2.29
N PRO A 473 23.73 -46.54 1.68
CA PRO A 473 23.12 -45.22 1.77
C PRO A 473 22.67 -44.92 3.22
N PRO A 474 22.88 -43.70 3.74
CA PRO A 474 22.42 -43.33 5.06
C PRO A 474 20.90 -43.49 5.18
N SER A 475 20.44 -43.92 6.36
CA SER A 475 19.02 -43.88 6.71
C SER A 475 18.70 -42.46 7.20
N ALA A 476 17.85 -41.76 6.46
CA ALA A 476 17.33 -40.45 6.85
C ALA A 476 15.81 -40.46 6.73
N GLN A 477 15.13 -39.81 7.67
CA GLN A 477 13.69 -39.56 7.58
C GLN A 477 13.45 -38.38 6.63
N ASP A 478 12.32 -38.41 5.92
CA ASP A 478 11.86 -37.33 5.03
C ASP A 478 12.76 -37.02 3.82
N ILE A 479 13.59 -37.98 3.37
CA ILE A 479 14.34 -37.81 2.11
C ILE A 479 13.36 -37.82 0.91
N PRO A 480 13.44 -36.83 0.01
CA PRO A 480 12.77 -36.84 -1.27
C PRO A 480 13.02 -38.11 -2.11
N SER A 481 11.98 -38.65 -2.73
CA SER A 481 12.15 -39.69 -3.76
C SER A 481 12.89 -39.11 -4.96
N THR A 482 13.99 -39.72 -5.37
CA THR A 482 14.65 -39.34 -6.63
C THR A 482 13.79 -39.75 -7.82
N PRO A 483 13.68 -38.92 -8.88
CA PRO A 483 13.09 -39.36 -10.13
C PRO A 483 13.87 -40.57 -10.64
N GLN A 484 13.18 -41.67 -10.93
CA GLN A 484 13.77 -42.82 -11.61
C GLN A 484 14.24 -42.36 -13.00
N GLU A 485 15.51 -41.97 -13.15
CA GLU A 485 16.16 -41.96 -14.44
C GLU A 485 16.18 -43.41 -14.96
N LYS A 486 15.31 -43.70 -15.92
CA LYS A 486 15.33 -44.97 -16.66
C LYS A 486 16.70 -45.13 -17.32
N GLY A 487 17.55 -45.93 -16.68
CA GLY A 487 18.73 -46.54 -17.27
C GLY A 487 19.88 -45.57 -17.53
N LYS A 488 20.59 -45.17 -16.47
CA LYS A 488 22.05 -44.99 -16.46
C LYS A 488 22.53 -44.90 -15.01
N THR A 489 23.74 -45.40 -14.79
CA THR A 489 24.43 -45.62 -13.54
C THR A 489 24.30 -44.44 -12.56
N VAL A 490 23.70 -44.70 -11.39
CA VAL A 490 23.63 -43.78 -10.25
C VAL A 490 25.05 -43.41 -9.85
N SER A 491 25.46 -42.18 -10.17
CA SER A 491 26.63 -41.57 -9.54
C SER A 491 26.25 -41.23 -8.10
N PRO A 492 27.12 -41.49 -7.11
CA PRO A 492 26.81 -41.21 -5.71
C PRO A 492 26.52 -39.72 -5.55
N ILE A 493 25.49 -39.45 -4.76
CA ILE A 493 25.00 -38.13 -4.37
C ILE A 493 26.20 -37.22 -4.05
N ARG A 494 26.54 -36.27 -4.96
CA ARG A 494 27.60 -35.27 -4.73
C ARG A 494 27.27 -34.32 -3.56
N SER A 495 26.06 -34.38 -3.01
CA SER A 495 25.55 -33.47 -1.99
C SER A 495 25.69 -33.99 -0.54
N ILE A 496 25.97 -35.28 -0.32
CA ILE A 496 26.22 -35.78 1.06
C ILE A 496 27.65 -35.48 1.51
N THR A 497 28.59 -35.32 0.58
CA THR A 497 29.97 -34.89 0.88
C THR A 497 30.07 -33.47 1.44
N GLY A 498 29.02 -32.65 1.33
CA GLY A 498 28.95 -31.33 1.98
C GLY A 498 28.45 -31.34 3.43
N ILE A 499 27.87 -32.45 3.90
CA ILE A 499 27.33 -32.58 5.26
C ILE A 499 28.41 -33.13 6.24
N VAL A 500 29.51 -33.66 5.73
CA VAL A 500 30.63 -34.18 6.53
C VAL A 500 31.91 -33.40 6.21
N GLN A 501 31.90 -32.09 6.46
CA GLN A 501 33.12 -31.30 6.60
C GLN A 501 33.10 -30.59 7.94
N HIS A 502 33.23 -31.35 9.02
CA HIS A 502 33.87 -30.94 10.28
C HIS A 502 33.77 -32.13 11.23
N THR A 503 34.87 -32.87 11.38
CA THR A 503 35.38 -33.51 12.61
C THR A 503 36.33 -34.62 12.15
N VAL A 504 37.54 -34.24 11.72
CA VAL A 504 38.72 -35.10 11.82
C VAL A 504 39.88 -34.21 12.23
N LEU A 505 40.11 -34.16 13.54
CA LEU A 505 41.44 -34.06 14.15
C LEU A 505 41.41 -34.94 15.40
#